data_AF-A0A8J3NYW1-F1
#
_entry.id   AF-A0A8J3NYW1-F1
#
_cell.length_a   1.000
_cell.length_b   1.000
_cell.length_c   1.000
_cell.angle_alpha   90.00
_cell.angle_beta   90.00
_cell.angle_gamma   90.00
#
_symmetry.space_group_name_H-M   'P 1'
#
loop_
_entity.id
_entity.type
_entity.pdbx_description
1 polymer ?
#
loop_
_entity_poly.entity_id
_entity_poly.type
_entity_poly.pdbx_seq_one_letter_code
_entity_poly.pdbx_strand_id
1 'polypeptide(L)'
;MGRGLYIEVHIRADLATVWQFTQDPALHQRWDARFTTIDYLPGTDPQRFRYATRLAPGLTVAGEGVTAGEHTRPDGTHTSALRFHSPLMTGSGYWRYVPTPTGVRFLTGYDYTPRWPLLDLLMRPLMGWATAWSFDRLRIWLEDGVPPRRSPLRLLPRWGAPSARRCLRFPPDRTAGRAPTLLETL
;
A
#
# COMPACT_ATOMS: atom_id res chain seq x y z
N MET A 1 14.14 -14.91 -9.57
CA MET A 1 13.27 -13.71 -9.60
C MET A 1 12.15 -13.93 -8.61
N GLY A 2 12.03 -13.08 -7.59
CA GLY A 2 10.98 -13.21 -6.58
C GLY A 2 9.60 -13.11 -7.22
N ARG A 3 8.61 -13.81 -6.65
CA ARG A 3 7.23 -13.69 -7.09
C ARG A 3 6.70 -12.37 -6.54
N GLY A 4 6.62 -11.34 -7.38
CA GLY A 4 6.07 -10.03 -7.01
C GLY A 4 4.70 -10.16 -6.34
N LEU A 5 4.43 -9.27 -5.40
CA LEU A 5 3.18 -9.22 -4.66
C LEU A 5 2.15 -8.37 -5.43
N TYR A 6 0.95 -8.92 -5.60
CA TYR A 6 -0.20 -8.25 -6.16
C TYR A 6 -1.34 -8.22 -5.14
N ILE A 7 -1.91 -7.05 -4.91
CA ILE A 7 -3.09 -6.88 -4.07
C ILE A 7 -4.04 -5.89 -4.71
N GLU A 8 -5.31 -6.24 -4.80
CA GLU A 8 -6.36 -5.38 -5.32
C GLU A 8 -7.60 -5.41 -4.43
N VAL A 9 -8.23 -4.24 -4.29
CA VAL A 9 -9.54 -4.07 -3.64
C VAL A 9 -10.39 -3.11 -4.48
N HIS A 10 -11.69 -3.36 -4.54
CA HIS A 10 -12.64 -2.37 -5.06
C HIS A 10 -13.17 -1.54 -3.89
N ILE A 11 -13.16 -0.22 -4.05
CA ILE A 11 -13.61 0.75 -3.05
C ILE A 11 -14.74 1.57 -3.64
N ARG A 12 -15.91 1.55 -3.01
CA ARG A 12 -17.07 2.39 -3.38
C ARG A 12 -16.91 3.82 -2.85
N ALA A 13 -15.91 4.52 -3.38
CA ALA A 13 -15.63 5.93 -3.16
C ALA A 13 -15.13 6.56 -4.46
N ASP A 14 -15.15 7.88 -4.56
CA ASP A 14 -14.61 8.59 -5.72
C ASP A 14 -13.07 8.57 -5.75
N LEU A 15 -12.50 8.79 -6.93
CA LEU A 15 -11.06 8.75 -7.16
C LEU A 15 -10.28 9.77 -6.32
N ALA A 16 -10.80 10.99 -6.19
CA ALA A 16 -10.11 12.05 -5.46
C ALA A 16 -10.00 11.71 -3.97
N THR A 17 -11.07 11.16 -3.38
CA THR A 17 -11.07 10.67 -2.00
C THR A 17 -10.08 9.52 -1.80
N VAL A 18 -10.11 8.51 -2.68
CA VAL A 18 -9.16 7.39 -2.56
C VAL A 18 -7.72 7.89 -2.68
N TRP A 19 -7.45 8.77 -3.64
CA TRP A 19 -6.12 9.38 -3.84
C TRP A 19 -5.65 10.18 -2.62
N GLN A 20 -6.51 11.01 -2.03
CA GLN A 20 -6.15 11.78 -0.84
C GLN A 20 -5.76 10.86 0.32
N PHE A 21 -6.57 9.84 0.61
CA PHE A 21 -6.34 8.94 1.74
C PHE A 21 -5.11 8.04 1.58
N THR A 22 -4.66 7.85 0.34
CA THR A 22 -3.48 7.06 0.03
C THR A 22 -2.23 7.94 -0.08
N GLN A 23 -2.32 9.18 -0.57
CA GLN A 23 -1.15 10.03 -0.78
C GLN A 23 -0.82 10.97 0.40
N ASP A 24 -1.79 11.32 1.25
CA ASP A 24 -1.57 12.12 2.46
C ASP A 24 -0.98 11.23 3.58
N PRO A 25 0.28 11.48 4.03
CA PRO A 25 0.92 10.68 5.07
C PRO A 25 0.11 10.58 6.38
N ALA A 26 -0.56 11.66 6.77
CA ALA A 26 -1.33 11.72 8.01
C ALA A 26 -2.58 10.83 7.98
N LEU A 27 -3.15 10.62 6.79
CA LEU A 27 -4.25 9.67 6.57
C LEU A 27 -3.71 8.26 6.34
N HIS A 28 -2.64 8.11 5.55
CA HIS A 28 -2.06 6.82 5.16
C HIS A 28 -1.65 5.98 6.38
N GLN A 29 -0.89 6.56 7.30
CA GLN A 29 -0.40 5.87 8.50
C GLN A 29 -1.52 5.34 9.42
N ARG A 30 -2.78 5.81 9.25
CA ARG A 30 -3.90 5.39 10.10
C ARG A 30 -4.48 4.04 9.68
N TRP A 31 -4.42 3.71 8.39
CA TRP A 31 -5.00 2.48 7.86
C TRP A 31 -3.94 1.42 7.51
N ASP A 32 -2.74 1.82 7.09
CA ASP A 32 -1.73 0.87 6.63
C ASP A 32 -0.91 0.25 7.76
N ALA A 33 -1.15 -1.03 8.06
CA ALA A 33 -0.43 -1.78 9.09
C ALA A 33 1.08 -1.91 8.81
N ARG A 34 1.52 -1.69 7.57
CA ARG A 34 2.94 -1.77 7.20
C ARG A 34 3.72 -0.53 7.64
N PHE A 35 3.05 0.60 7.85
CA PHE A 35 3.69 1.88 8.14
C PHE A 35 3.09 2.49 9.41
N THR A 36 3.89 2.56 10.47
CA THR A 36 3.52 3.24 11.71
C THR A 36 3.70 4.75 11.59
N THR A 37 4.75 5.19 10.90
CA THR A 37 5.00 6.59 10.56
C THR A 37 5.43 6.70 9.11
N ILE A 38 5.05 7.80 8.47
CA ILE A 38 5.47 8.21 7.14
C ILE A 38 5.70 9.72 7.22
N ASP A 39 6.92 10.15 6.88
CA ASP A 39 7.32 11.55 6.94
C ASP A 39 7.87 11.97 5.58
N TYR A 40 7.17 12.89 4.89
CA TYR A 40 7.64 13.45 3.63
C TYR A 40 8.72 14.51 3.88
N LEU A 41 9.80 14.43 3.11
CA LEU A 41 10.87 15.43 3.16
C LEU A 41 10.48 16.65 2.32
N PRO A 42 10.62 17.87 2.85
CA PRO A 42 10.23 19.07 2.11
C PRO A 42 11.14 19.32 0.91
N GLY A 43 10.56 19.76 -0.22
CA GLY A 43 11.29 20.31 -1.36
C GLY A 43 12.04 19.28 -2.23
N THR A 44 11.53 18.04 -2.32
CA THR A 44 12.15 16.99 -3.13
C THR A 44 11.26 16.59 -4.30
N ASP A 45 11.84 16.40 -5.48
CA ASP A 45 11.19 15.81 -6.65
C ASP A 45 12.16 14.83 -7.34
N PRO A 46 11.86 13.51 -7.41
CA PRO A 46 10.72 12.82 -6.81
C PRO A 46 10.61 12.99 -5.29
N GLN A 47 9.39 12.93 -4.75
CA GLN A 47 9.10 13.11 -3.33
C GLN A 47 9.82 12.04 -2.49
N ARG A 48 10.76 12.46 -1.64
CA ARG A 48 11.44 11.57 -0.69
C ARG A 48 10.63 11.43 0.60
N PHE A 49 10.67 10.26 1.20
CA PHE A 49 10.00 10.00 2.47
C PHE A 49 10.84 9.10 3.37
N ARG A 50 10.61 9.24 4.67
CA ARG A 50 11.05 8.28 5.69
C ARG A 50 9.84 7.51 6.16
N TYR A 51 10.03 6.25 6.52
CA TYR A 51 8.99 5.45 7.12
C TYR A 51 9.54 4.60 8.26
N ALA A 52 8.66 4.23 9.18
CA ALA A 52 8.98 3.26 10.21
C ALA A 52 7.83 2.30 10.46
N THR A 53 8.18 1.07 10.79
CA THR A 53 7.26 0.01 11.21
C THR A 53 7.60 -0.43 12.62
N ARG A 54 6.71 -0.18 13.58
CA ARG A 54 6.86 -0.66 14.95
C ARG A 54 6.30 -2.08 15.04
N LEU A 55 7.18 -3.06 15.22
CA LEU A 55 6.82 -4.48 15.27
C LEU A 55 6.45 -4.92 16.70
N ALA A 56 7.13 -4.37 17.70
CA ALA A 56 6.90 -4.63 19.13
C ALA A 56 7.42 -3.43 19.96
N PRO A 57 7.12 -3.34 21.27
CA PRO A 57 7.77 -2.37 22.14
C PRO A 57 9.30 -2.47 22.04
N GLY A 58 9.97 -1.36 21.71
CA GLY A 58 11.43 -1.31 21.51
C GLY A 58 11.94 -1.84 20.17
N LEU A 59 11.10 -2.45 19.33
CA LEU A 59 11.49 -3.00 18.03
C LEU A 59 10.86 -2.19 16.88
N THR A 60 11.67 -1.38 16.22
CA THR A 60 11.28 -0.55 15.08
C THR A 60 12.20 -0.81 13.90
N VAL A 61 11.62 -1.00 12.71
CA VAL A 61 12.35 -1.01 11.44
C VAL A 61 12.10 0.31 10.77
N ALA A 62 13.16 1.08 10.52
CA ALA A 62 13.11 2.33 9.77
C ALA A 62 13.67 2.15 8.37
N GLY A 63 13.15 2.93 7.43
CA GLY A 63 13.61 2.96 6.06
C GLY A 63 13.35 4.30 5.40
N GLU A 64 13.86 4.43 4.19
CA GLU A 64 13.69 5.61 3.36
C GLU A 64 13.18 5.20 1.99
N GLY A 65 12.59 6.13 1.27
CA GLY A 65 12.10 5.89 -0.07
C GLY A 65 11.91 7.15 -0.88
N VAL A 66 11.64 6.94 -2.16
CA VAL A 66 11.24 7.95 -3.12
C VAL A 66 9.91 7.52 -3.72
N THR A 67 9.01 8.48 -3.92
CA THR A 67 7.77 8.27 -4.64
C THR A 67 7.60 9.35 -5.70
N ALA A 68 7.10 8.94 -6.85
CA ALA A 68 6.60 9.82 -7.87
C ALA A 68 5.14 9.42 -8.13
N GLY A 69 4.22 10.35 -7.89
CA GLY A 69 2.94 10.41 -8.60
C GLY A 69 3.09 11.56 -9.59
N GLU A 70 2.85 11.39 -10.87
CA GLU A 70 1.50 11.51 -11.41
C GLU A 70 1.57 11.12 -12.89
N HIS A 71 0.82 10.09 -13.29
CA HIS A 71 0.53 9.86 -14.69
C HIS A 71 -0.95 9.56 -14.85
N THR A 72 -1.73 10.60 -15.13
CA THR A 72 -3.12 10.48 -15.54
C THR A 72 -3.14 9.92 -16.95
N ARG A 73 -3.62 8.69 -17.10
CA ARG A 73 -3.84 8.10 -18.42
C ARG A 73 -5.10 8.69 -19.05
N PRO A 74 -5.25 8.65 -20.39
CA PRO A 74 -6.47 9.12 -21.06
C PRO A 74 -7.75 8.43 -20.57
N ASP A 75 -7.63 7.21 -20.00
CA ASP A 75 -8.74 6.46 -19.39
C ASP A 75 -9.08 6.89 -17.95
N GLY A 76 -8.45 7.95 -17.42
CA GLY A 76 -8.64 8.43 -16.06
C GLY A 76 -7.90 7.61 -14.99
N THR A 77 -7.08 6.64 -15.38
CA THR A 77 -6.26 5.89 -14.42
C THR A 77 -5.15 6.76 -13.85
N HIS A 78 -5.02 6.78 -12.52
CA HIS A 78 -3.89 7.37 -11.84
C HIS A 78 -2.88 6.29 -11.43
N THR A 79 -1.60 6.63 -11.43
CA THR A 79 -0.53 5.74 -10.97
C THR A 79 0.44 6.52 -10.08
N SER A 80 0.87 5.89 -8.99
CA SER A 80 1.95 6.36 -8.13
C SER A 80 2.98 5.24 -8.02
N ALA A 81 4.25 5.53 -8.29
CA ALA A 81 5.35 4.60 -8.16
C ALA A 81 6.22 4.98 -6.96
N LEU A 82 6.88 3.97 -6.38
CA LEU A 82 7.80 4.19 -5.29
C LEU A 82 8.96 3.19 -5.31
N ARG A 83 10.09 3.61 -4.76
CA ARG A 83 11.19 2.76 -4.34
C ARG A 83 11.48 2.98 -2.87
N PHE A 84 11.90 1.93 -2.18
CA PHE A 84 12.18 1.99 -0.76
C PHE A 84 13.34 1.08 -0.40
N HIS A 85 14.03 1.43 0.68
CA HIS A 85 15.02 0.57 1.29
C HIS A 85 14.95 0.65 2.82
N SER A 86 15.48 -0.37 3.47
CA SER A 86 15.66 -0.49 4.91
C SER A 86 16.85 -1.41 5.19
N PRO A 87 17.29 -1.55 6.44
CA PRO A 87 18.28 -2.56 6.80
C PRO A 87 17.86 -4.01 6.50
N LEU A 88 16.56 -4.26 6.26
CA LEU A 88 16.01 -5.59 6.01
C LEU A 88 15.78 -5.91 4.54
N MET A 89 15.51 -4.91 3.70
CA MET A 89 15.13 -5.12 2.30
C MET A 89 15.21 -3.84 1.48
N THR A 90 15.39 -4.01 0.17
CA THR A 90 15.22 -2.97 -0.85
C THR A 90 14.16 -3.42 -1.83
N GLY A 91 13.25 -2.52 -2.20
CA GLY A 91 12.14 -2.86 -3.08
C GLY A 91 11.60 -1.69 -3.86
N SER A 92 10.70 -2.02 -4.76
CA SER A 92 9.99 -1.06 -5.59
C SER A 92 8.57 -1.53 -5.81
N GLY A 93 7.67 -0.58 -6.02
CA GLY A 93 6.25 -0.86 -6.17
C GLY A 93 5.50 0.28 -6.78
N TYR A 94 4.25 0.01 -7.10
CA TYR A 94 3.34 1.01 -7.61
C TYR A 94 1.95 0.77 -7.07
N TRP A 95 1.19 1.85 -7.04
CA TRP A 95 -0.24 1.91 -6.81
C TRP A 95 -0.91 2.36 -8.09
N ARG A 96 -2.06 1.76 -8.38
CA ARG A 96 -2.89 2.14 -9.51
C ARG A 96 -4.34 2.29 -9.05
N TYR A 97 -4.96 3.33 -9.58
CA TYR A 97 -6.32 3.73 -9.26
C TYR A 97 -7.08 3.73 -10.59
N VAL A 98 -7.89 2.71 -10.81
CA VAL A 98 -8.69 2.59 -12.05
C VAL A 98 -10.13 2.96 -11.71
N PRO A 99 -10.66 4.10 -12.21
CA PRO A 99 -12.07 4.45 -12.04
C PRO A 99 -12.99 3.37 -12.62
N THR A 100 -14.09 3.10 -11.93
CA THR A 100 -15.18 2.24 -12.41
C THR A 100 -16.52 2.94 -12.20
N PRO A 101 -17.62 2.46 -12.82
CA PRO A 101 -18.94 3.05 -12.61
C PRO A 101 -19.42 3.03 -11.14
N THR A 102 -18.85 2.17 -10.31
CA THR A 102 -19.29 1.96 -8.91
C THR A 102 -18.22 2.35 -7.88
N GLY A 103 -17.09 2.92 -8.29
CA GLY A 103 -16.01 3.32 -7.39
C GLY A 103 -14.63 3.25 -8.05
N VAL A 104 -13.65 2.76 -7.31
CA VAL A 104 -12.25 2.67 -7.76
C VAL A 104 -11.71 1.26 -7.52
N ARG A 105 -11.10 0.66 -8.54
CA ARG A 105 -10.21 -0.49 -8.36
C ARG A 105 -8.85 0.03 -7.91
N PHE A 106 -8.55 -0.14 -6.63
CA PHE A 106 -7.28 0.23 -6.03
C PHE A 106 -6.39 -1.00 -5.94
N LEU A 107 -5.22 -0.95 -6.58
CA LEU A 107 -4.30 -2.07 -6.63
C LEU A 107 -2.86 -1.64 -6.39
N THR A 108 -2.06 -2.60 -5.93
CA THR A 108 -0.61 -2.49 -5.86
C THR A 108 0.07 -3.70 -6.43
N GLY A 109 1.15 -3.44 -7.17
CA GLY A 109 2.16 -4.42 -7.51
C GLY A 109 3.50 -3.99 -6.92
N TYR A 110 4.19 -4.86 -6.20
CA TYR A 110 5.53 -4.55 -5.70
C TYR A 110 6.39 -5.80 -5.55
N ASP A 111 7.70 -5.63 -5.63
CA ASP A 111 8.67 -6.66 -5.32
C ASP A 111 9.80 -6.07 -4.48
N TYR A 112 10.48 -6.94 -3.75
CA TYR A 112 11.62 -6.57 -2.93
C TYR A 112 12.61 -7.72 -2.81
N THR A 113 13.85 -7.35 -2.58
CA THR A 113 14.95 -8.26 -2.27
C THR A 113 15.25 -8.12 -0.77
N PRO A 114 14.98 -9.14 0.05
CA PRO A 114 15.37 -9.11 1.45
C PRO A 114 16.89 -9.26 1.57
N ARG A 115 17.45 -8.68 2.64
CA ARG A 115 18.88 -8.79 2.97
C ARG A 115 19.32 -10.23 3.18
N TRP A 116 18.43 -11.06 3.74
CA TRP A 116 18.65 -12.49 3.94
C TRP A 116 17.59 -13.29 3.18
N PRO A 117 17.97 -14.18 2.24
CA PRO A 117 16.99 -14.91 1.42
C PRO A 117 15.97 -15.73 2.21
N LEU A 118 16.39 -16.38 3.31
CA LEU A 118 15.50 -17.19 4.15
C LEU A 118 14.40 -16.35 4.81
N LEU A 119 14.64 -15.06 5.04
CA LEU A 119 13.64 -14.15 5.61
C LEU A 119 12.45 -13.95 4.65
N ASP A 120 12.64 -14.14 3.33
CA ASP A 120 11.59 -13.99 2.34
C ASP A 120 10.43 -14.97 2.52
N LEU A 121 10.74 -16.20 2.99
CA LEU A 121 9.75 -17.25 3.22
C LEU A 121 8.71 -16.85 4.26
N LEU A 122 9.10 -16.02 5.22
CA LEU A 122 8.21 -15.45 6.24
C LEU A 122 7.65 -14.09 5.81
N MET A 123 8.52 -13.20 5.32
CA MET A 123 8.14 -11.82 5.01
C MET A 123 7.18 -11.73 3.84
N ARG A 124 7.31 -12.53 2.79
CA ARG A 124 6.47 -12.38 1.59
C ARG A 124 5.01 -12.72 1.86
N PRO A 125 4.68 -13.85 2.51
CA PRO A 125 3.31 -14.10 2.97
C PRO A 125 2.80 -13.04 3.95
N LEU A 126 3.64 -12.58 4.89
CA LEU A 126 3.26 -11.57 5.88
C LEU A 126 2.96 -10.21 5.24
N MET A 127 3.83 -9.72 4.36
CA MET A 127 3.70 -8.47 3.63
C MET A 127 2.48 -8.50 2.71
N GLY A 128 2.28 -9.63 2.01
CA GLY A 128 1.04 -9.89 1.30
C GLY A 128 -0.16 -9.75 2.23
N TRP A 129 -0.24 -10.55 3.29
CA TRP A 129 -1.34 -10.51 4.26
C TRP A 129 -1.62 -9.09 4.78
N ALA A 130 -0.58 -8.39 5.25
CA ALA A 130 -0.65 -7.05 5.80
C ALA A 130 -1.17 -6.04 4.77
N THR A 131 -0.66 -6.06 3.52
CA THR A 131 -1.15 -5.16 2.47
C THR A 131 -2.65 -5.29 2.23
N ALA A 132 -3.19 -6.51 2.13
CA ALA A 132 -4.63 -6.66 1.90
C ALA A 132 -5.46 -6.31 3.13
N TRP A 133 -4.97 -6.65 4.32
CA TRP A 133 -5.66 -6.24 5.55
C TRP A 133 -5.74 -4.71 5.63
N SER A 134 -4.64 -4.01 5.30
CA SER A 134 -4.59 -2.55 5.17
C SER A 134 -5.59 -2.03 4.13
N PHE A 135 -5.66 -2.67 2.96
CA PHE A 135 -6.56 -2.26 1.86
C PHE A 135 -8.03 -2.41 2.25
N ASP A 136 -8.41 -3.54 2.87
CA ASP A 136 -9.79 -3.72 3.36
C ASP A 136 -10.11 -2.76 4.51
N ARG A 137 -9.12 -2.40 5.33
CA ARG A 137 -9.29 -1.38 6.38
C ARG A 137 -9.53 0.01 5.80
N LEU A 138 -8.80 0.38 4.74
CA LEU A 138 -9.06 1.60 3.99
C LEU A 138 -10.46 1.58 3.37
N ARG A 139 -10.84 0.48 2.72
CA ARG A 139 -12.17 0.30 2.12
C ARG A 139 -13.28 0.52 3.15
N ILE A 140 -13.20 -0.13 4.31
CA ILE A 140 -14.17 0.02 5.40
C ILE A 140 -14.24 1.48 5.88
N TRP A 141 -13.09 2.15 6.00
CA TRP A 141 -13.10 3.56 6.40
C TRP A 141 -13.79 4.44 5.37
N LEU A 142 -13.49 4.26 4.09
CA LEU A 142 -14.04 5.09 3.02
C LEU A 142 -15.52 4.79 2.72
N GLU A 143 -15.93 3.52 2.79
CA GLU A 143 -17.32 3.12 2.47
C GLU A 143 -18.29 3.30 3.64
N ASP A 144 -17.84 2.98 4.86
CA ASP A 144 -18.71 2.93 6.04
C ASP A 144 -18.49 4.14 6.96
N GLY A 145 -17.54 5.03 6.65
CA GLY A 145 -17.19 6.19 7.46
C GLY A 145 -16.58 5.83 8.82
N VAL A 146 -16.14 4.59 9.02
CA VAL A 146 -15.61 4.10 10.30
C VAL A 146 -14.10 4.33 10.35
N PRO A 147 -13.60 5.38 11.05
CA PRO A 147 -12.18 5.62 11.11
C PRO A 147 -11.45 4.48 11.82
N PRO A 148 -10.22 4.14 11.38
CA PRO A 148 -9.32 3.28 12.11
C PRO A 148 -9.15 3.78 13.55
N ARG A 149 -9.72 3.07 14.52
CA ARG A 149 -9.49 3.37 15.94
C ARG A 149 -8.06 2.97 16.29
N ARG A 150 -7.40 3.75 17.17
CA ARG A 150 -6.05 3.46 17.69
C ARG A 150 -6.01 2.30 18.71
N SER A 151 -7.13 1.63 19.00
CA SER A 151 -7.21 0.66 20.12
C SER A 151 -6.82 -0.76 19.71
N PRO A 152 -5.93 -1.44 20.47
CA PRO A 152 -5.45 -2.78 20.16
C PRO A 152 -6.38 -3.93 20.60
N LEU A 153 -7.56 -3.67 21.17
CA LEU A 153 -8.42 -4.74 21.71
C LEU A 153 -9.87 -4.64 21.24
N ARG A 154 -10.20 -5.39 20.19
CA ARG A 154 -11.52 -6.03 20.05
C ARG A 154 -11.33 -7.42 19.44
N LEU A 155 -11.17 -8.41 20.32
CA LEU A 155 -11.06 -9.85 20.05
C LEU A 155 -12.40 -10.52 19.67
N LEU A 156 -13.34 -9.78 19.07
CA LEU A 156 -14.58 -10.36 18.56
C LEU A 156 -14.69 -10.03 17.08
N PRO A 157 -15.04 -11.01 16.22
CA PRO A 157 -15.33 -10.77 14.82
C PRO A 157 -16.63 -9.96 14.74
N ARG A 158 -16.50 -8.65 14.93
CA ARG A 158 -17.59 -7.71 14.72
C ARG A 158 -17.70 -7.47 13.22
N TRP A 159 -18.95 -7.38 12.75
CA TRP A 159 -19.30 -6.73 11.50
C TRP A 159 -18.44 -5.45 11.34
N GLY A 160 -17.61 -5.39 10.30
CA GLY A 160 -16.67 -4.28 10.06
C GLY A 160 -15.20 -4.48 10.46
N ALA A 161 -14.76 -5.68 10.88
CA ALA A 161 -13.32 -5.96 11.01
C ALA A 161 -12.65 -6.12 9.63
N PRO A 162 -11.43 -5.56 9.40
CA PRO A 162 -10.71 -5.77 8.16
C PRO A 162 -10.26 -7.22 7.99
N SER A 163 -10.32 -7.72 6.76
CA SER A 163 -9.96 -9.10 6.40
C SER A 163 -9.19 -9.14 5.09
N ALA A 164 -7.98 -9.68 5.15
CA ALA A 164 -7.11 -9.88 3.99
C ALA A 164 -7.72 -10.80 2.90
N ARG A 165 -8.77 -11.56 3.23
CA ARG A 165 -9.48 -12.43 2.29
C ARG A 165 -10.41 -11.68 1.34
N ARG A 166 -10.74 -10.40 1.63
CA ARG A 166 -11.59 -9.56 0.78
C ARG A 166 -10.84 -8.88 -0.37
N CYS A 167 -9.53 -9.09 -0.48
CA CYS A 167 -8.71 -8.56 -1.56
C CYS A 167 -8.27 -9.66 -2.51
N LEU A 168 -8.20 -9.33 -3.81
CA LEU A 168 -7.62 -10.18 -4.82
C LEU A 168 -6.10 -10.22 -4.67
N ARG A 169 -5.51 -11.40 -4.85
CA ARG A 169 -4.07 -11.67 -4.69
C ARG A 169 -3.34 -11.99 -5.97
N PHE A 170 -4.10 -12.16 -7.03
CA PHE A 170 -3.61 -12.46 -8.36
C PHE A 170 -4.20 -11.44 -9.31
N PRO A 171 -3.40 -10.91 -10.25
CA PRO A 171 -3.89 -9.96 -11.23
C PRO A 171 -4.96 -10.65 -12.09
N PRO A 172 -6.16 -10.07 -12.23
CA PRO A 172 -7.22 -10.65 -13.06
C PRO A 172 -6.89 -10.57 -14.56
N ASP A 173 -5.97 -9.67 -14.94
CA ASP A 173 -5.52 -9.49 -16.31
C ASP A 173 -4.03 -9.06 -16.36
N ARG A 174 -3.40 -9.20 -17.54
CA ARG A 174 -1.97 -8.87 -17.74
C ARG A 174 -1.67 -7.40 -17.49
N THR A 175 -2.63 -6.52 -17.79
CA THR A 175 -2.49 -5.07 -17.64
C THR A 175 -2.38 -4.68 -16.18
N ALA A 176 -3.25 -5.27 -15.34
CA ALA A 176 -3.30 -5.05 -13.90
C ALA A 176 -1.97 -5.41 -13.21
N GLY A 177 -1.33 -6.51 -13.61
CA GLY A 177 -0.05 -6.95 -13.05
C GLY A 177 1.19 -6.23 -13.58
N ARG A 178 1.10 -5.53 -14.72
CA ARG A 178 2.27 -4.90 -15.36
C ARG A 178 2.74 -3.66 -14.59
N ALA A 179 4.01 -3.65 -14.21
CA ALA A 179 4.70 -2.49 -13.64
C ALA A 179 4.62 -1.27 -14.58
N PRO A 180 4.34 -0.07 -14.07
CA PRO A 180 4.36 1.16 -14.86
C PRO A 180 5.80 1.57 -15.22
N THR A 181 5.98 2.23 -16.36
CA THR A 181 7.27 2.82 -16.78
C THR A 181 7.77 3.88 -15.79
N LEU A 182 6.89 4.50 -15.00
CA LEU A 182 7.24 5.43 -13.92
C LEU A 182 8.18 4.81 -12.87
N LEU A 183 8.20 3.48 -12.73
CA LEU A 183 9.18 2.82 -11.88
C LEU A 183 10.61 2.91 -12.43
N GLU A 184 10.80 3.07 -13.73
CA GLU A 184 12.12 3.17 -14.39
C GLU A 184 12.74 4.55 -14.18
N THR A 185 11.92 5.59 -13.96
CA THR A 185 12.35 6.98 -13.80
C THR A 185 12.64 7.39 -12.35
N LEU A 186 12.37 6.50 -11.39
CA LEU A 186 12.71 6.68 -9.97
C LEU A 186 14.19 6.39 -9.68
#